data_AF-A0A3D2WA81-F1
#
_entry.id   AF-A0A3D2WA81-F1
#
_cell.length_a   1.000
_cell.length_b   1.000
_cell.length_c   1.000
_cell.angle_alpha   90.00
_cell.angle_beta   90.00
_cell.angle_gamma   90.00
#
_symmetry.space_group_name_H-M   'P 1'
#
loop_
_entity.id
_entity.type
_entity.pdbx_description
1 polymer ?
#
loop_
_entity_poly.entity_id
_entity_poly.type
_entity_poly.pdbx_seq_one_letter_code
_entity_poly.pdbx_strand_id
1 'polypeptide(L)'
;MTEKYWRIFAVIAAAGCLSVFLKWQYASGYVLGCIVSVITYKILERFCDNVLKARNSSGTLGHFMINFGIWAAVLAFCAVFNQYFNVIACAIGLTAVKLSIIIGSILYRD
;
A
#
# COMPACT_ATOMS: atom_id res chain seq x y z
N MET A 1 -6.32 -11.27 -4.94
CA MET A 1 -5.90 -11.51 -3.52
C MET A 1 -6.91 -12.42 -2.81
N THR A 2 -6.49 -13.51 -2.14
CA THR A 2 -7.38 -14.43 -1.41
C THR A 2 -7.96 -13.79 -0.13
N GLU A 3 -9.16 -14.18 0.30
CA GLU A 3 -9.87 -13.63 1.47
C GLU A 3 -9.02 -13.55 2.76
N LYS A 4 -8.11 -14.51 2.93
CA LYS A 4 -7.18 -14.61 4.06
C LYS A 4 -6.23 -13.39 4.16
N TYR A 5 -5.72 -12.90 3.05
CA TYR A 5 -4.78 -11.77 3.01
C TYR A 5 -5.50 -10.44 3.28
N TRP A 6 -6.75 -10.31 2.86
CA TRP A 6 -7.58 -9.14 3.18
C TRP A 6 -7.89 -9.03 4.67
N ARG A 7 -8.08 -10.16 5.37
CA ARG A 7 -8.22 -10.17 6.83
C ARG A 7 -6.95 -9.70 7.54
N ILE A 8 -5.77 -10.15 7.10
CA ILE A 8 -4.48 -9.71 7.65
C ILE A 8 -4.28 -8.21 7.40
N PHE A 9 -4.60 -7.72 6.20
CA PHE A 9 -4.59 -6.30 5.90
C PHE A 9 -5.54 -5.51 6.80
N ALA A 10 -6.76 -6.00 7.02
CA ALA A 10 -7.73 -5.34 7.91
C ALA A 10 -7.23 -5.26 9.36
N VAL A 11 -6.56 -6.31 9.86
CA VAL A 11 -5.97 -6.30 11.21
C VAL A 11 -4.81 -5.31 11.30
N ILE A 12 -3.93 -5.25 10.29
CA ILE A 12 -2.82 -4.30 10.24
C ILE A 12 -3.35 -2.86 10.13
N ALA A 13 -4.36 -2.63 9.29
CA ALA A 13 -5.01 -1.33 9.14
C ALA A 13 -5.71 -0.89 10.44
N ALA A 14 -6.39 -1.81 11.14
CA ALA A 14 -7.02 -1.54 12.42
C ALA A 14 -5.96 -1.23 13.52
N ALA A 15 -4.85 -1.97 13.55
CA ALA A 15 -3.74 -1.72 14.46
C ALA A 15 -3.08 -0.36 14.19
N GLY A 16 -2.93 0.04 12.92
CA GLY A 16 -2.45 1.38 12.58
C GLY A 16 -3.46 2.48 12.93
N CYS A 17 -4.76 2.21 12.89
CA CYS A 17 -5.77 3.15 13.41
C CYS A 17 -5.64 3.40 14.94
N LEU A 18 -4.99 2.53 15.73
CA LEU A 18 -4.66 2.89 17.12
C LEU A 18 -3.69 4.07 17.22
N SER A 19 -2.97 4.43 16.16
CA SER A 19 -2.14 5.65 16.16
C SER A 19 -2.95 6.95 16.26
N VAL A 20 -4.29 6.89 16.16
CA VAL A 20 -5.22 7.99 16.47
C VAL A 20 -5.01 8.50 17.91
N PHE A 21 -4.68 7.63 18.85
CA PHE A 21 -4.51 7.99 20.26
C PHE A 21 -3.22 8.81 20.54
N LEU A 22 -2.24 8.83 19.63
CA LEU A 22 -1.03 9.63 19.80
C LEU A 22 -1.22 11.07 19.30
N LYS A 23 -1.55 11.26 18.02
CA LYS A 23 -1.98 12.54 17.42
C LYS A 23 -2.78 12.29 16.14
N TRP A 24 -3.77 13.14 15.88
CA TRP A 24 -4.63 13.08 14.70
C TRP A 24 -3.88 13.08 13.35
N GLN A 25 -2.71 13.73 13.30
CA GLN A 25 -1.83 13.81 12.13
C GLN A 25 -1.23 12.45 11.71
N TYR A 26 -1.07 11.51 12.65
CA TYR A 26 -0.59 10.16 12.34
C TYR A 26 -1.70 9.31 11.73
N ALA A 27 -2.92 9.42 12.25
CA ALA A 27 -4.07 8.67 11.76
C ALA A 27 -4.43 9.06 10.32
N SER A 28 -4.52 10.35 10.03
CA SER A 28 -4.83 10.85 8.69
C SER A 28 -3.79 10.39 7.66
N GLY A 29 -2.50 10.50 7.99
CA GLY A 29 -1.40 10.03 7.14
C GLY A 29 -1.45 8.53 6.90
N TYR A 30 -1.69 7.74 7.94
CA TYR A 30 -1.77 6.28 7.86
C TYR A 30 -2.96 5.80 7.01
N VAL A 31 -4.15 6.40 7.20
CA VAL A 31 -5.35 6.07 6.42
C VAL A 31 -5.14 6.39 4.94
N LEU A 32 -4.56 7.56 4.63
CA LEU A 32 -4.28 7.97 3.25
C LEU A 32 -3.27 7.01 2.61
N GLY A 33 -2.21 6.64 3.34
CA GLY A 33 -1.25 5.62 2.91
C GLY A 33 -1.89 4.26 2.63
N CYS A 34 -2.80 3.80 3.50
CA CYS A 34 -3.54 2.53 3.31
C CYS A 34 -4.42 2.55 2.06
N ILE A 35 -5.16 3.64 1.82
CA ILE A 35 -6.02 3.79 0.64
C ILE A 35 -5.18 3.71 -0.63
N VAL A 36 -4.08 4.48 -0.70
CA VAL A 36 -3.17 4.48 -1.85
C VAL A 36 -2.56 3.11 -2.05
N SER A 37 -2.14 2.43 -0.97
CA SER A 37 -1.59 1.08 -1.05
C SER A 37 -2.55 0.08 -1.72
N VAL A 38 -3.85 0.14 -1.38
CA VAL A 38 -4.89 -0.70 -1.99
C VAL A 38 -5.07 -0.38 -3.48
N ILE A 39 -5.07 0.91 -3.84
CA ILE A 39 -5.21 1.34 -5.24
C ILE A 39 -4.02 0.85 -6.07
N THR A 40 -2.79 1.12 -5.60
CA THR A 40 -1.54 0.65 -6.21
C THR A 40 -1.53 -0.88 -6.35
N TYR A 41 -2.02 -1.61 -5.35
CA TYR A 41 -2.13 -3.06 -5.43
C TYR A 41 -3.08 -3.53 -6.53
N LYS A 42 -4.28 -2.93 -6.63
CA LYS A 42 -5.24 -3.27 -7.70
C LYS A 42 -4.70 -2.95 -9.11
N ILE A 43 -3.94 -1.87 -9.25
CA ILE A 43 -3.27 -1.53 -10.52
C ILE A 43 -2.24 -2.61 -10.86
N LEU A 44 -1.46 -3.04 -9.87
CA LEU A 44 -0.46 -4.10 -10.04
C LEU A 44 -1.09 -5.44 -10.38
N GLU A 45 -2.19 -5.82 -9.72
CA GLU A 45 -2.93 -7.06 -9.99
C GLU A 45 -3.41 -7.11 -11.44
N ARG A 46 -4.05 -6.03 -11.92
CA ARG A 46 -4.47 -5.91 -13.33
C ARG A 46 -3.29 -5.97 -14.29
N PHE A 47 -2.15 -5.37 -13.92
CA PHE A 47 -0.96 -5.43 -14.74
C PHE A 47 -0.41 -6.87 -14.85
N CYS A 48 -0.30 -7.57 -13.72
CA CYS A 48 0.11 -8.98 -13.71
C CYS A 48 -0.83 -9.86 -14.55
N ASP A 49 -2.15 -9.68 -14.41
CA ASP A 49 -3.14 -10.41 -15.22
C ASP A 49 -2.97 -10.14 -16.72
N ASN A 50 -2.72 -8.89 -17.09
CA ASN A 50 -2.50 -8.52 -18.49
C ASN A 50 -1.20 -9.10 -19.05
N VAL A 51 -0.12 -9.09 -18.26
CA VAL A 51 1.17 -9.70 -18.66
C VAL A 51 1.03 -11.22 -18.82
N LEU A 52 0.34 -11.89 -17.89
CA LEU A 52 0.08 -13.33 -17.95
C LEU A 52 -0.74 -13.70 -19.19
N LYS A 53 -1.77 -12.92 -19.52
CA LYS A 53 -2.61 -13.13 -20.72
C LYS A 53 -1.85 -12.85 -22.01
N ALA A 54 -1.03 -11.81 -22.05
CA ALA A 54 -0.28 -11.42 -23.24
C ALA A 54 0.97 -12.31 -23.47
N ARG A 55 1.40 -13.10 -22.49
CA ARG A 55 2.69 -13.83 -22.47
C ARG A 55 3.91 -12.97 -22.83
N ASN A 56 3.79 -11.65 -22.65
CA ASN A 56 4.81 -10.69 -23.01
C ASN A 56 5.04 -9.74 -21.83
N SER A 57 6.29 -9.61 -21.40
CA SER A 57 6.70 -8.75 -20.28
C SER A 57 7.03 -7.31 -20.71
N SER A 58 6.85 -6.97 -21.99
CA SER A 58 7.04 -5.61 -22.50
C SER A 58 6.21 -4.60 -21.70
N GLY A 59 6.88 -3.61 -21.10
CA GLY A 59 6.25 -2.56 -20.30
C GLY A 59 6.29 -2.75 -18.79
N THR A 60 6.87 -3.85 -18.28
CA THR A 60 7.02 -4.10 -16.83
C THR A 60 7.76 -2.98 -16.12
N LEU A 61 8.84 -2.47 -16.73
CA LEU A 61 9.62 -1.35 -16.20
C LEU A 61 8.77 -0.07 -16.09
N GLY A 62 7.97 0.23 -17.11
CA GLY A 62 7.09 1.41 -17.12
C GLY A 62 6.01 1.35 -16.04
N HIS A 63 5.38 0.20 -15.87
CA HIS A 63 4.41 0.00 -14.78
C HIS A 63 5.05 0.11 -13.39
N PHE A 64 6.28 -0.38 -13.23
CA PHE A 64 7.01 -0.25 -11.98
C PHE A 64 7.36 1.21 -11.67
N MET A 65 7.80 1.97 -12.69
CA MET A 65 8.07 3.40 -12.57
C MET A 65 6.81 4.20 -12.23
N ILE A 66 5.66 3.89 -12.84
CA ILE A 66 4.38 4.55 -12.50
C ILE A 66 4.01 4.27 -11.05
N ASN A 67 4.14 3.02 -10.59
CA ASN A 67 3.83 2.67 -9.21
C ASN A 67 4.74 3.38 -8.20
N PHE A 68 6.04 3.43 -8.48
CA PHE A 68 6.99 4.19 -7.67
C PHE A 68 6.72 5.70 -7.72
N GLY A 69 6.32 6.22 -8.88
CA GLY A 69 5.89 7.60 -9.04
C GLY A 69 4.67 7.94 -8.17
N ILE A 70 3.67 7.05 -8.12
CA ILE A 70 2.49 7.22 -7.26
C ILE A 70 2.90 7.22 -5.77
N TRP A 71 3.79 6.33 -5.36
CA TRP A 71 4.30 6.28 -3.98
C TRP A 71 5.04 7.57 -3.62
N ALA A 72 5.94 8.02 -4.49
CA ALA A 72 6.70 9.25 -4.30
C ALA A 72 5.78 10.49 -4.28
N ALA A 73 4.79 10.55 -5.17
CA ALA A 73 3.83 11.64 -5.23
C ALA A 73 3.00 11.75 -3.95
N VAL A 74 2.55 10.63 -3.40
CA VAL A 74 1.76 10.60 -2.16
C VAL A 74 2.61 10.97 -0.93
N LEU A 75 3.86 10.54 -0.89
CA LEU A 75 4.79 10.95 0.17
C LEU A 75 5.16 12.43 0.06
N ALA A 76 5.40 12.94 -1.14
CA ALA A 76 5.65 14.36 -1.38
C ALA A 76 4.42 15.21 -1.00
N PHE A 77 3.21 14.75 -1.32
CA PHE A 77 1.97 15.41 -0.90
C PHE A 77 1.86 15.47 0.62
N CYS A 78 2.14 14.37 1.32
CA CYS A 78 2.17 14.36 2.79
C CYS A 78 3.28 15.27 3.36
N ALA A 79 4.42 15.39 2.68
CA ALA A 79 5.54 16.23 3.11
C ALA A 79 5.23 17.72 2.96
N VAL A 80 4.51 18.11 1.90
CA VAL A 80 4.03 19.48 1.70
C VAL A 80 2.95 19.83 2.73
N PHE A 81 2.03 18.90 3.01
CA PHE A 81 0.95 19.09 3.99
C PHE A 81 1.28 18.49 5.37
N ASN A 82 2.51 18.68 5.85
CA ASN A 82 3.00 18.12 7.12
C ASN A 82 2.24 18.61 8.37
N GLN A 83 1.51 19.73 8.26
CA GLN A 83 0.60 20.19 9.32
C GLN A 83 -0.61 19.26 9.54
N TYR A 84 -1.02 18.53 8.50
CA TYR A 84 -2.21 17.67 8.54
C TYR A 84 -1.87 16.18 8.41
N PHE A 85 -0.75 15.84 7.77
CA PHE A 85 -0.37 14.46 7.46
C PHE A 85 1.08 14.18 7.83
N ASN A 86 1.32 13.12 8.60
CA ASN A 86 2.69 12.67 8.83
C ASN A 86 3.17 11.75 7.69
N VAL A 87 4.27 12.14 7.05
CA VAL A 87 4.95 11.38 5.98
C VAL A 87 5.33 9.96 6.44
N ILE A 88 5.80 9.82 7.69
CA ILE A 88 6.24 8.53 8.24
C ILE A 88 5.03 7.60 8.39
N ALA A 89 3.92 8.11 8.92
CA ALA A 89 2.69 7.33 9.06
C ALA A 89 2.14 6.89 7.69
N CYS A 90 2.21 7.79 6.70
CA CYS A 90 1.82 7.49 5.33
C CYS A 90 2.70 6.40 4.70
N ALA A 91 4.02 6.44 4.90
CA ALA A 91 4.93 5.41 4.43
C ALA A 91 4.63 4.03 5.03
N ILE A 92 4.29 3.98 6.33
CA ILE A 92 3.89 2.73 7.00
C ILE A 92 2.55 2.23 6.43
N GLY A 93 1.58 3.10 6.20
CA GLY A 93 0.31 2.73 5.55
C GLY A 93 0.50 2.22 4.11
N LEU A 94 1.39 2.85 3.34
CA LEU A 94 1.74 2.44 1.97
C LEU A 94 2.34 1.03 1.91
N THR A 95 3.08 0.64 2.93
CA THR A 95 3.70 -0.69 3.02
C THR A 95 2.79 -1.76 3.61
N ALA A 96 1.66 -1.39 4.23
CA ALA A 96 0.76 -2.31 4.92
C ALA A 96 0.23 -3.45 4.02
N VAL A 97 -0.16 -3.15 2.77
CA VAL A 97 -0.60 -4.20 1.83
C VAL A 97 0.52 -5.16 1.50
N LYS A 98 1.74 -4.67 1.22
CA LYS A 98 2.90 -5.54 0.94
C LYS A 98 3.26 -6.40 2.14
N LEU A 99 3.26 -5.81 3.34
CA LEU A 99 3.45 -6.52 4.60
C LEU A 99 2.40 -7.62 4.80
N SER A 100 1.13 -7.35 4.53
CA SER A 100 0.06 -8.35 4.65
C SER A 100 0.26 -9.55 3.72
N ILE A 101 0.79 -9.32 2.52
CA ILE A 101 1.09 -10.37 1.54
C ILE A 101 2.31 -11.19 2.00
N ILE A 102 3.38 -10.52 2.44
CA ILE A 102 4.59 -11.19 2.94
C ILE A 102 4.28 -12.03 4.16
N ILE A 103 3.58 -11.46 5.15
CA ILE A 103 3.15 -12.17 6.37
C ILE A 103 2.25 -13.35 5.99
N GLY A 104 1.28 -13.14 5.11
CA GLY A 104 0.43 -14.21 4.62
C GLY A 104 1.21 -15.31 3.92
N SER A 105 2.22 -14.99 3.11
CA SER A 105 3.05 -15.98 2.40
C SER A 105 3.97 -16.78 3.34
N ILE A 106 4.43 -16.18 4.45
CA ILE A 106 5.25 -16.87 5.44
C ILE A 106 4.38 -17.76 6.32
N LEU A 107 3.18 -17.29 6.68
CA LEU A 107 2.28 -17.98 7.60
C LEU A 107 1.48 -19.11 6.91
N TYR A 108 1.08 -18.90 5.65
CA TYR A 108 0.40 -19.89 4.81
C TYR A 108 1.37 -20.51 3.79
N ARG A 109 2.59 -20.81 4.24
CA ARG A 109 3.59 -21.50 3.43
C ARG A 109 3.04 -22.88 3.05
N ASP A 110 2.44 -22.97 1.87
CA ASP A 110 2.22 -24.21 1.14
C ASP A 110 3.58 -24.70 0.58
#